data_AF-A0A1I2DKJ7-F1
#
_entry.id   AF-A0A1I2DKJ7-F1
#
_cell.length_a   1.000
_cell.length_b   1.000
_cell.length_c   1.000
_cell.angle_alpha   90.00
_cell.angle_beta   90.00
_cell.angle_gamma   90.00
#
_symmetry.space_group_name_H-M   'P 1'
#
loop_
_entity.id
_entity.type
_entity.pdbx_description
1 polymer ?
#
loop_
_entity_poly.entity_id
_entity_poly.type
_entity_poly.pdbx_seq_one_letter_code
_entity_poly.pdbx_strand_id
1 'polypeptide(L)'
;MTNETSPIEQIERQLSKLESTATNLETISALVARANRTQEVKILADQAIDLRIKQFALYRNKNRLQVNTKEWKALVSALELVNHFIDEAIADPKVIKEVQDSAARLISVVTKLASSFS
;
A
#
# COMPACT_ATOMS: atom_id res chain seq x y z
N MET A 1 -4.91 -30.90 9.89
CA MET A 1 -4.97 -29.64 10.68
C MET A 1 -4.59 -28.52 9.73
N THR A 2 -5.58 -27.80 9.20
CA THR A 2 -5.34 -26.60 8.41
C THR A 2 -4.84 -25.52 9.36
N ASN A 3 -3.65 -24.97 9.09
CA ASN A 3 -3.15 -23.78 9.78
C ASN A 3 -4.07 -22.60 9.39
N GLU A 4 -5.21 -22.48 10.05
CA GLU A 4 -6.05 -21.29 9.95
C GLU A 4 -5.34 -20.18 10.74
N THR A 5 -4.54 -19.39 10.03
CA THR A 5 -3.92 -18.16 10.55
C THR A 5 -5.01 -17.32 11.20
N SER A 6 -4.82 -16.90 12.44
CA SER A 6 -5.84 -16.17 13.18
C SER A 6 -6.22 -14.89 12.41
N PRO A 7 -7.50 -14.46 12.39
CA PRO A 7 -7.90 -13.24 11.69
C PRO A 7 -7.05 -12.02 12.06
N ILE A 8 -6.60 -11.94 13.32
CA ILE A 8 -5.72 -10.85 13.77
C ILE A 8 -4.32 -10.94 13.16
N GLU A 9 -3.76 -12.13 13.01
CA GLU A 9 -2.45 -12.35 12.37
C GLU A 9 -2.52 -12.02 10.88
N GLN A 10 -3.63 -12.36 10.21
CA GLN A 10 -3.87 -11.96 8.83
C GLN A 10 -3.93 -10.43 8.70
N ILE A 11 -4.60 -9.75 9.64
CA ILE A 11 -4.66 -8.29 9.68
C ILE A 11 -3.27 -7.69 9.86
N GLU A 12 -2.52 -8.14 10.86
CA GLU A 12 -1.18 -7.63 11.16
C GLU A 12 -0.21 -7.84 9.99
N ARG A 13 -0.29 -8.98 9.30
CA ARG A 13 0.47 -9.23 8.08
C ARG A 13 0.19 -8.17 7.01
N GLN A 14 -1.08 -7.85 6.73
CA GLN A 14 -1.39 -6.86 5.71
C GLN A 14 -1.01 -5.43 6.14
N LEU A 15 -1.12 -5.11 7.43
CA LEU A 15 -0.68 -3.82 7.97
C LEU A 15 0.84 -3.64 7.89
N SER A 16 1.60 -4.70 8.15
CA SER A 16 3.06 -4.71 7.95
C SER A 16 3.40 -4.57 6.46
N LYS A 17 2.69 -5.26 5.57
CA LYS A 17 2.90 -5.13 4.12
C LYS A 17 2.55 -3.72 3.61
N LEU A 18 1.53 -3.06 4.16
CA LEU A 18 1.22 -1.65 3.86
C LEU A 18 2.37 -0.71 4.27
N GLU A 19 2.94 -0.93 5.45
CA GLU A 19 4.09 -0.16 5.94
C GLU A 19 5.31 -0.35 5.01
N SER A 20 5.64 -1.60 4.66
CA SER A 20 6.71 -1.90 3.71
C SER A 20 6.45 -1.28 2.33
N THR A 21 5.20 -1.31 1.86
CA THR A 21 4.81 -0.70 0.57
C THR A 21 5.08 0.80 0.58
N ALA A 22 4.75 1.50 1.67
CA ALA A 22 5.02 2.93 1.78
C ALA A 22 6.52 3.24 1.74
N THR A 23 7.34 2.44 2.45
CA THR A 23 8.80 2.55 2.41
C THR A 23 9.37 2.25 1.01
N ASN A 24 8.77 1.31 0.29
CA ASN A 24 9.15 1.02 -1.09
C ASN A 24 8.82 2.18 -2.03
N LEU A 25 7.66 2.84 -1.87
CA LEU A 25 7.32 4.03 -2.65
C LEU A 25 8.33 5.18 -2.45
N GLU A 26 8.82 5.39 -1.22
CA GLU A 26 9.91 6.35 -0.96
C GLU A 26 11.22 5.93 -1.62
N THR A 27 11.54 4.64 -1.57
CA THR A 27 12.74 4.10 -2.22
C THR A 27 12.68 4.31 -3.73
N ILE A 28 11.55 4.00 -4.36
CA ILE A 28 11.32 4.25 -5.79
C ILE A 28 11.39 5.75 -6.08
N SER A 29 10.78 6.61 -5.25
CA SER A 29 10.88 8.07 -5.38
C SER A 29 12.34 8.54 -5.44
N ALA A 30 13.19 8.04 -4.54
CA ALA A 30 14.62 8.34 -4.53
C ALA A 30 15.37 7.82 -5.77
N LEU A 31 14.99 6.66 -6.31
CA LEU A 31 15.55 6.13 -7.56
C LEU A 31 15.15 6.98 -8.78
N VAL A 32 13.88 7.35 -8.87
CA VAL A 32 13.33 8.19 -9.94
C VAL A 32 13.95 9.59 -9.94
N ALA A 33 14.32 10.11 -8.77
CA ALA A 33 15.03 11.38 -8.65
C ALA A 33 16.36 11.40 -9.42
N ARG A 34 17.06 10.26 -9.51
CA ARG A 34 18.32 10.14 -10.27
C ARG A 34 18.13 10.29 -11.77
N ALA A 35 16.91 10.11 -12.27
CA ALA A 35 16.52 10.28 -13.66
C ALA A 35 15.94 11.68 -13.97
N ASN A 36 16.02 12.64 -13.03
CA ASN A 36 15.47 14.01 -13.16
C ASN A 36 13.95 14.06 -13.42
N ARG A 37 13.21 13.03 -12.99
CA ARG A 37 11.75 12.93 -13.13
C ARG A 37 11.02 13.53 -11.92
N THR A 38 11.17 14.84 -11.72
CA THR A 38 10.76 15.56 -10.50
C THR A 38 9.26 15.43 -10.17
N GLN A 39 8.40 15.41 -11.19
CA GLN A 39 6.96 15.27 -10.96
C GLN A 39 6.63 13.90 -10.36
N GLU A 40 7.26 12.85 -10.88
CA GLU A 40 7.05 11.49 -10.41
C GLU A 40 7.61 11.27 -9.01
N VAL A 41 8.76 11.87 -8.69
CA VAL A 41 9.32 11.90 -7.33
C VAL A 41 8.30 12.44 -6.34
N LYS A 42 7.71 13.59 -6.65
CA LYS A 42 6.73 14.25 -5.77
C LYS A 42 5.50 13.36 -5.55
N ILE A 43 4.92 12.83 -6.63
CA ILE A 43 3.73 11.98 -6.54
C ILE A 43 4.01 10.76 -5.66
N LEU A 44 5.13 10.06 -5.88
CA LEU A 44 5.49 8.87 -5.11
C LEU A 44 5.73 9.18 -3.63
N ALA A 45 6.39 10.31 -3.33
CA ALA A 45 6.64 10.74 -1.96
C ALA A 45 5.33 11.11 -1.24
N ASP A 46 4.45 11.86 -1.90
CA ASP A 46 3.12 12.23 -1.37
C ASP A 46 2.29 10.97 -1.10
N GLN A 47 2.31 10.00 -2.03
CA GLN A 47 1.62 8.71 -1.88
C GLN A 47 2.18 7.87 -0.73
N ALA A 48 3.50 7.86 -0.52
CA ALA A 48 4.11 7.14 0.59
C ALA A 48 3.68 7.71 1.96
N ILE A 49 3.68 9.04 2.09
CA ILE A 49 3.23 9.73 3.31
C ILE A 49 1.76 9.43 3.57
N ASP A 50 0.90 9.57 2.56
CA ASP A 50 -0.53 9.33 2.71
C ASP A 50 -0.81 7.87 3.09
N LEU A 51 -0.12 6.92 2.45
CA LEU A 51 -0.24 5.51 2.78
C LEU A 51 0.17 5.21 4.24
N ARG A 52 1.25 5.82 4.75
CA ARG A 52 1.66 5.69 6.16
C ARG A 52 0.60 6.20 7.13
N ILE A 53 0.05 7.39 6.88
CA ILE A 53 -1.00 7.97 7.73
C ILE A 53 -2.19 7.01 7.82
N LYS A 54 -2.62 6.47 6.68
CA LYS A 54 -3.77 5.56 6.65
C LYS A 54 -3.45 4.19 7.22
N GLN A 55 -2.25 3.65 7.00
CA GLN A 55 -1.78 2.42 7.63
C GLN A 55 -1.82 2.56 9.17
N PHE A 56 -1.38 3.69 9.70
CA PHE A 56 -1.44 3.97 11.13
C PHE A 56 -2.89 4.04 11.64
N ALA A 57 -3.80 4.66 10.88
CA ALA A 57 -5.22 4.70 11.22
C ALA A 57 -5.85 3.31 11.28
N LEU A 58 -5.54 2.44 10.31
CA LEU A 58 -5.98 1.04 10.34
C LEU A 58 -5.36 0.26 11.49
N TYR A 59 -4.07 0.45 11.78
CA TYR A 59 -3.39 -0.20 12.90
C TYR A 59 -4.04 0.13 14.25
N ARG A 60 -4.35 1.41 14.48
CA ARG A 60 -5.07 1.83 15.70
C ARG A 60 -6.46 1.21 15.84
N ASN A 61 -7.09 0.86 14.72
CA ASN A 61 -8.41 0.25 14.67
C ASN A 61 -8.37 -1.25 14.33
N LYS A 62 -7.22 -1.92 14.47
CA LYS A 62 -7.04 -3.30 13.96
C LYS A 62 -8.04 -4.31 14.50
N ASN A 63 -8.50 -4.13 15.75
CA ASN A 63 -9.49 -4.99 16.40
C ASN A 63 -10.91 -4.84 15.83
N ARG A 64 -11.17 -3.79 15.03
CA ARG A 64 -12.46 -3.52 14.36
C ARG A 64 -12.45 -3.98 12.90
N LEU A 65 -11.30 -4.41 12.37
CA LEU A 65 -11.18 -4.89 10.99
C LEU A 65 -11.78 -6.29 10.85
N GLN A 66 -12.36 -6.55 9.68
CA GLN A 66 -12.99 -7.82 9.35
C GLN A 66 -12.39 -8.37 8.05
N VAL A 67 -11.79 -9.57 8.11
CA VAL A 67 -11.08 -10.16 6.97
C VAL A 67 -11.99 -10.73 5.88
N ASN A 68 -13.28 -10.93 6.18
CA ASN A 68 -14.24 -11.56 5.26
C ASN A 68 -15.03 -10.56 4.41
N THR A 69 -14.72 -9.26 4.49
CA THR A 69 -15.45 -8.21 3.76
C THR A 69 -14.92 -8.02 2.34
N LYS A 70 -15.73 -7.39 1.48
CA LYS A 70 -15.30 -7.04 0.11
C LYS A 70 -14.19 -6.00 0.13
N GLU A 71 -14.26 -5.09 1.08
CA GLU A 71 -13.30 -4.01 1.31
C GLU A 71 -11.93 -4.57 1.72
N TRP A 72 -11.91 -5.58 2.60
CA TRP A 72 -10.68 -6.26 2.97
C TRP A 72 -10.05 -7.00 1.79
N LYS A 73 -10.84 -7.75 1.01
CA LYS A 73 -10.36 -8.42 -0.20
C LYS A 73 -9.80 -7.42 -1.21
N ALA A 74 -10.49 -6.30 -1.40
CA ALA A 74 -10.03 -5.21 -2.27
C ALA A 74 -8.69 -4.61 -1.78
N LEU A 75 -8.51 -4.48 -0.46
CA LEU A 75 -7.24 -4.03 0.12
C LEU A 75 -6.12 -5.00 -0.23
N VAL A 76 -6.30 -6.29 0.04
CA VAL A 76 -5.28 -7.31 -0.22
C VAL A 76 -4.90 -7.33 -1.71
N SER A 77 -5.89 -7.35 -2.61
CA SER A 77 -5.61 -7.34 -4.05
C SER A 77 -4.94 -6.06 -4.54
N ALA A 78 -5.32 -4.89 -4.04
CA ALA A 78 -4.66 -3.63 -4.39
C ALA A 78 -3.21 -3.59 -3.87
N LEU A 79 -2.98 -4.17 -2.69
CA LEU A 79 -1.66 -4.27 -2.08
C LEU A 79 -0.74 -5.23 -2.85
N GLU A 80 -1.27 -6.34 -3.34
CA GLU A 80 -0.54 -7.25 -4.24
C GLU A 80 -0.17 -6.56 -5.55
N LEU A 81 -1.11 -5.85 -6.17
CA LEU A 81 -0.89 -5.16 -7.44
C LEU A 81 0.19 -4.09 -7.36
N VAL A 82 0.18 -3.23 -6.33
CA VAL A 82 1.21 -2.19 -6.20
C VAL A 82 2.59 -2.78 -5.92
N ASN A 83 2.68 -3.84 -5.12
CA ASN A 83 3.97 -4.48 -4.85
C ASN A 83 4.53 -5.17 -6.10
N HIS A 84 3.67 -5.77 -6.92
CA HIS A 84 4.08 -6.30 -8.22
C HIS A 84 4.70 -5.22 -9.11
N PHE A 85 4.05 -4.05 -9.25
CA PHE A 85 4.63 -2.97 -10.05
C PHE A 85 5.86 -2.31 -9.43
N ILE A 86 5.96 -2.30 -8.09
CA ILE A 86 7.18 -1.85 -7.40
C ILE A 86 8.35 -2.77 -7.78
N ASP A 87 8.16 -4.09 -7.72
CA ASP A 87 9.20 -5.06 -8.08
C ASP A 87 9.63 -4.89 -9.54
N GLU A 88 8.67 -4.67 -10.45
CA GLU A 88 8.97 -4.38 -11.86
C GLU A 88 9.71 -3.04 -12.04
N ALA A 89 9.32 -1.99 -11.31
CA ALA A 89 9.92 -0.66 -11.42
C ALA A 89 11.38 -0.61 -10.93
N ILE A 90 11.79 -1.54 -10.06
CA ILE A 90 13.19 -1.71 -9.67
C ILE A 90 14.04 -2.16 -10.88
N ALA A 91 13.46 -2.99 -11.76
CA ALA A 91 14.12 -3.49 -12.96
C ALA A 91 13.97 -2.54 -14.16
N ASP A 92 12.80 -1.94 -14.35
CA ASP A 92 12.49 -1.01 -15.44
C ASP A 92 11.76 0.26 -14.94
N PRO A 93 12.46 1.41 -14.86
CA PRO A 93 11.86 2.69 -14.48
C PRO A 93 10.75 3.20 -15.41
N LYS A 94 10.46 2.54 -16.54
CA LYS A 94 9.30 2.86 -17.38
C LYS A 94 7.97 2.52 -16.68
N VAL A 95 7.98 1.57 -15.74
CA VAL A 95 6.79 1.06 -15.01
C VAL A 95 6.35 1.99 -13.86
N ILE A 96 7.00 3.14 -13.69
CA ILE A 96 6.71 4.09 -12.60
C ILE A 96 5.28 4.62 -12.64
N LYS A 97 4.67 4.74 -13.83
CA LYS A 97 3.29 5.20 -13.93
C LYS A 97 2.33 4.17 -13.35
N GLU A 98 2.57 2.90 -13.61
CA GLU A 98 1.79 1.77 -13.08
C GLU A 98 1.94 1.68 -11.56
N VAL A 99 3.13 1.97 -11.02
CA VAL A 99 3.33 2.13 -9.56
C VAL A 99 2.46 3.26 -9.00
N GLN A 100 2.47 4.44 -9.63
CA GLN A 100 1.68 5.59 -9.16
C GLN A 100 0.18 5.33 -9.22
N ASP A 101 -0.31 4.77 -10.33
CA ASP A 101 -1.74 4.49 -10.54
C ASP A 101 -2.22 3.40 -9.57
N SER A 102 -1.44 2.34 -9.37
CA SER A 102 -1.77 1.27 -8.41
C SER A 102 -1.67 1.74 -6.95
N ALA A 103 -0.70 2.58 -6.60
CA ALA A 103 -0.59 3.20 -5.28
C ALA A 103 -1.78 4.13 -4.98
N ALA A 104 -2.20 4.95 -5.95
CA ALA A 104 -3.39 5.79 -5.82
C ALA A 104 -4.66 4.95 -5.59
N ARG A 105 -4.79 3.83 -6.30
CA ARG A 105 -5.89 2.88 -6.11
C ARG A 105 -5.85 2.25 -4.70
N LEU A 106 -4.67 1.81 -4.24
CA LEU A 106 -4.50 1.27 -2.90
C LEU A 106 -4.92 2.31 -1.84
N ILE A 107 -4.41 3.54 -1.95
CA ILE A 107 -4.75 4.66 -1.08
C ILE A 107 -6.27 4.89 -1.03
N SER A 108 -6.96 4.84 -2.16
CA SER A 108 -8.42 4.97 -2.21
C SER A 108 -9.13 3.84 -1.45
N VAL A 109 -8.68 2.60 -1.61
CA VAL A 109 -9.25 1.44 -0.89
C VAL A 109 -9.01 1.55 0.61
N VAL A 110 -7.78 1.87 1.03
CA VAL A 110 -7.41 2.06 2.43
C VAL A 110 -8.22 3.21 3.04
N THR A 111 -8.46 4.30 2.30
CA THR A 111 -9.29 5.43 2.76
C THR A 111 -10.72 4.99 3.06
N LYS A 112 -11.35 4.24 2.16
CA LYS A 112 -12.71 3.71 2.36
C LYS A 112 -12.79 2.79 3.58
N LEU A 113 -11.75 1.98 3.78
CA LEU A 113 -11.68 1.11 4.95
C LEU A 113 -11.49 1.91 6.24
N ALA A 114 -10.61 2.91 6.25
CA ALA A 114 -10.36 3.77 7.41
C ALA A 114 -11.57 4.65 7.77
N SER A 115 -12.33 5.14 6.78
CA SER A 115 -13.53 5.95 7.01
C SER A 115 -14.65 5.19 7.71
N SER A 116 -14.63 3.85 7.70
CA SER A 116 -15.60 3.03 8.45
C SER A 116 -15.44 3.12 9.97
N PHE A 117 -14.35 3.74 10.44
CA PHE A 117 -14.03 3.89 11.85
C PHE A 117 -14.25 5.30 12.41
N SER A 118 -14.55 6.26 11.53
CA SER A 118 -14.79 7.68 11.84
C SER A 118 -16.20 7.94 12.35
#